data_AF-A0A7N0REV4-F1
#
_entry.id   AF-A0A7N0REV4-F1
#
_cell.length_a   1.000
_cell.length_b   1.000
_cell.length_c   1.000
_cell.angle_alpha   90.00
_cell.angle_beta   90.00
_cell.angle_gamma   90.00
#
_symmetry.space_group_name_H-M   'P 1'
#
loop_
_entity.id
_entity.type
_entity.pdbx_description
1 polymer ?
#
loop_
_entity_poly.entity_id
_entity_poly.type
_entity_poly.pdbx_seq_one_letter_code
_entity_poly.pdbx_strand_id
1 'polypeptide(L)'
;MLLWISRRSGVGAVERRPKPALTKVGAEAAAHGVKLVYADIYSPVNAMIQQHERFGFEKVTSGCCGTGYLEAAFLCNSRSWVCNDASKYVFFDSIHPTEKTYYNLFMTLRPILDYLFQD
;
A
#
# COMPACT_ATOMS: atom_id res chain seq x y z
N MET A 1 10.47 4.13 2.11
CA MET A 1 10.44 5.58 2.46
C MET A 1 11.13 6.52 1.46
N LEU A 2 12.34 6.20 0.96
CA LEU A 2 13.09 7.05 0.01
C LEU A 2 12.29 7.44 -1.26
N LEU A 3 11.52 6.51 -1.82
CA LEU A 3 10.65 6.75 -2.98
C LEU A 3 9.47 7.71 -2.69
N TRP A 4 9.03 7.79 -1.44
CA TRP A 4 7.85 8.57 -1.03
C TRP A 4 8.24 9.95 -0.46
N ILE A 5 9.36 10.04 0.28
CA ILE A 5 9.88 11.31 0.81
C ILE A 5 10.30 12.27 -0.32
N SER A 6 10.87 11.75 -1.41
CA SER A 6 11.38 12.57 -2.52
C SER A 6 10.28 13.18 -3.42
N ARG A 7 9.00 12.83 -3.25
CA ARG A 7 7.92 13.27 -4.14
C ARG A 7 6.97 14.25 -3.45
N ARG A 8 7.50 15.40 -3.02
CA ARG A 8 6.69 16.61 -2.86
C ARG A 8 6.50 17.21 -4.25
N SER A 9 5.27 17.20 -4.76
CA SER A 9 4.84 17.84 -6.02
C SER A 9 5.21 17.05 -7.29
N GLY A 10 4.26 16.29 -7.84
CA GLY A 10 4.34 15.79 -9.22
C GLY A 10 4.55 14.28 -9.37
N VAL A 11 3.56 13.47 -8.98
CA VAL A 11 3.41 12.13 -9.55
C VAL A 11 2.29 12.25 -10.57
N GLY A 12 2.64 12.13 -11.85
CA GLY A 12 1.67 12.02 -12.94
C GLY A 12 0.64 10.94 -12.63
N ALA A 13 -0.58 11.12 -13.14
CA ALA A 13 -1.67 10.18 -12.94
C ALA A 13 -1.18 8.75 -13.15
N VAL A 14 -1.20 7.92 -12.09
CA VAL A 14 -1.02 6.48 -12.26
C VAL A 14 -2.21 6.01 -13.09
N GLU A 15 -1.91 5.51 -14.28
CA GLU A 15 -2.93 5.02 -15.21
C GLU A 15 -3.71 3.89 -14.54
N ARG A 16 -4.98 4.16 -14.23
CA ARG A 16 -5.94 3.21 -13.65
C ARG A 16 -6.43 2.17 -14.65
N ARG A 17 -6.04 2.28 -15.93
CA ARG A 17 -6.37 1.31 -16.96
C ARG A 17 -5.43 0.11 -16.89
N PRO A 18 -5.95 -1.13 -16.96
CA PRO A 18 -5.11 -2.30 -17.19
C PRO A 18 -4.28 -2.06 -18.45
N LYS A 19 -2.97 -2.26 -18.35
CA LYS A 19 -2.10 -2.17 -19.53
C LYS A 19 -2.64 -3.13 -20.61
N PRO A 20 -2.57 -2.81 -21.91
CA PRO A 20 -3.06 -3.70 -22.98
C PRO A 20 -2.52 -5.14 -22.93
N ALA A 21 -1.36 -5.34 -22.32
CA ALA A 21 -0.80 -6.66 -22.06
C ALA A 21 -1.64 -7.49 -21.05
N LEU A 22 -2.17 -6.87 -19.99
CA LEU A 22 -3.01 -7.53 -18.98
C LEU A 22 -4.34 -7.99 -19.57
N THR A 23 -4.91 -7.24 -20.51
CA THR A 23 -6.17 -7.62 -21.18
C THR A 23 -6.00 -8.85 -22.07
N LYS A 24 -4.85 -8.99 -22.76
CA LYS A 24 -4.56 -10.17 -23.57
C LYS A 24 -4.41 -11.42 -22.70
N VAL A 25 -3.61 -11.32 -21.65
CA VAL A 25 -3.39 -12.43 -20.70
C VAL A 25 -4.69 -12.80 -19.98
N GLY A 26 -5.56 -11.83 -19.67
CA GLY A 26 -6.87 -12.08 -19.08
C GLY A 26 -7.81 -12.89 -19.98
N ALA A 27 -7.82 -12.63 -21.29
CA ALA A 27 -8.62 -13.39 -22.24
C ALA A 27 -8.10 -14.83 -22.41
N GLU A 28 -6.79 -15.01 -22.46
CA GLU A 28 -6.16 -16.34 -22.50
C GLU A 28 -6.44 -17.14 -21.21
N ALA A 29 -6.30 -16.51 -20.04
CA ALA A 29 -6.60 -17.13 -18.76
C ALA A 29 -8.07 -17.57 -18.65
N ALA A 30 -9.01 -16.73 -19.11
CA ALA A 30 -10.44 -17.04 -19.10
C ALA A 30 -10.78 -18.25 -19.99
N ALA A 31 -10.08 -18.44 -21.11
CA ALA A 31 -10.25 -19.62 -21.97
C ALA A 31 -9.87 -20.94 -21.28
N HIS A 32 -9.06 -20.88 -20.22
CA HIS A 32 -8.69 -22.01 -19.37
C HIS A 32 -9.44 -22.06 -18.03
N GLY A 33 -10.52 -21.28 -17.89
CA GLY A 33 -11.31 -21.24 -16.65
C GLY A 33 -10.62 -20.54 -15.48
N VAL A 34 -9.57 -19.74 -15.74
CA VAL A 34 -8.83 -18.99 -14.71
C VAL A 34 -9.39 -17.57 -14.59
N LYS A 35 -9.75 -17.17 -13.36
CA LYS A 35 -10.08 -15.78 -13.03
C LYS A 35 -8.78 -14.98 -12.82
N LEU A 36 -8.48 -14.03 -13.70
CA LEU A 36 -7.35 -13.11 -13.56
C LEU A 36 -7.85 -11.70 -13.21
N VAL A 37 -7.31 -11.11 -12.14
CA VAL A 37 -7.62 -9.72 -11.76
C VAL A 37 -6.35 -8.93 -11.50
N TYR A 38 -6.43 -7.62 -11.72
CA TYR A 38 -5.39 -6.67 -11.35
C TYR A 38 -5.83 -5.90 -10.10
N ALA A 39 -5.07 -6.04 -9.01
CA ALA A 39 -5.30 -5.32 -7.77
C ALA A 39 -4.28 -4.18 -7.61
N ASP A 40 -4.73 -2.94 -7.84
CA ASP A 40 -3.89 -1.76 -7.64
C ASP A 40 -3.75 -1.42 -6.16
N ILE A 41 -2.59 -1.74 -5.59
CA ILE A 41 -2.24 -1.38 -4.20
C ILE A 41 -1.55 -0.02 -4.10
N TYR A 42 -1.02 0.52 -5.20
CA TYR A 42 -0.23 1.74 -5.17
C TYR A 42 -1.14 2.96 -4.96
N SER A 43 -2.22 3.07 -5.74
CA SER A 43 -3.09 4.24 -5.67
C SER A 43 -3.73 4.44 -4.28
N PRO A 44 -4.27 3.40 -3.62
CA PRO A 44 -4.83 3.55 -2.27
C PRO A 44 -3.78 3.93 -1.22
N VAL A 45 -2.61 3.30 -1.23
CA VAL A 45 -1.50 3.65 -0.32
C VAL A 45 -1.01 5.07 -0.56
N ASN A 46 -0.86 5.48 -1.83
CA ASN A 46 -0.51 6.85 -2.18
C ASN A 46 -1.59 7.84 -1.72
N ALA A 47 -2.88 7.51 -1.82
CA ALA A 47 -3.94 8.35 -1.28
C ALA A 47 -3.85 8.49 0.24
N MET A 48 -3.55 7.41 0.96
CA MET A 48 -3.29 7.44 2.40
C MET A 48 -2.06 8.27 2.78
N ILE A 49 -1.06 8.39 1.90
CA ILE A 49 0.13 9.25 2.11
C ILE A 49 -0.19 10.72 1.80
N GLN A 50 -0.83 11.01 0.67
CA GLN A 50 -1.06 12.38 0.20
C GLN A 50 -2.24 13.06 0.90
N GLN A 51 -3.22 12.29 1.39
CA GLN A 51 -4.43 12.77 2.05
C GLN A 51 -4.57 12.18 3.46
N HIS A 52 -3.45 11.97 4.13
CA HIS A 52 -3.31 11.21 5.37
C HIS A 52 -4.27 11.63 6.50
N GLU A 53 -4.56 12.93 6.60
CA GLU A 53 -5.50 13.47 7.59
C GLU A 53 -6.92 12.90 7.43
N ARG A 54 -7.37 12.64 6.19
CA ARG A 54 -8.69 12.04 5.92
C ARG A 54 -8.83 10.62 6.45
N PHE A 55 -7.70 9.93 6.59
CA PHE A 55 -7.63 8.58 7.14
C PHE A 55 -7.20 8.58 8.61
N GLY A 56 -7.05 9.76 9.23
CA GLY A 56 -6.61 9.93 10.61
C GLY A 56 -5.17 9.50 10.84
N PHE A 57 -4.28 9.69 9.86
CA PHE A 57 -2.84 9.50 10.01
C PHE A 57 -2.13 10.85 10.23
N GLU A 58 -1.11 10.84 11.08
CA GLU A 58 -0.28 12.01 11.44
C GLU A 58 1.12 11.93 10.83
N LYS A 59 1.64 10.71 10.58
CA LYS A 59 3.02 10.49 10.11
C LYS A 59 3.05 9.62 8.86
N VAL A 60 3.60 10.17 7.77
CA VAL A 60 3.68 9.51 6.45
C VAL A 60 5.10 9.40 5.92
N THR A 61 6.02 10.19 6.45
CA THR A 61 7.44 10.21 6.05
C THR A 61 8.34 9.45 7.03
N SER A 62 7.76 8.92 8.10
CA SER A 62 8.48 8.12 9.08
C SER A 62 7.71 6.86 9.51
N GLY A 63 8.46 5.84 9.91
CA GLY A 63 7.93 4.62 10.52
C GLY A 63 7.69 4.77 12.02
N CYS A 64 6.82 3.94 12.58
CA CYS A 64 6.59 3.84 14.03
C CYS A 64 7.77 3.20 14.78
N CYS A 65 8.53 2.33 14.12
CA CYS A 65 9.62 1.58 14.73
C CYS A 65 11.01 2.11 14.33
N GLY A 66 11.95 2.04 15.28
CA GLY A 66 13.34 2.46 15.12
C GLY A 66 13.49 3.97 15.06
N THR A 67 14.40 4.48 14.23
CA THR A 67 14.50 5.91 13.94
C THR A 67 13.33 6.42 13.11
N GLY A 68 12.65 5.51 12.43
CA GLY A 68 11.58 5.83 11.51
C GLY A 68 12.05 6.57 10.25
N TYR A 69 13.33 6.55 9.84
CA TYR A 69 13.76 7.22 8.59
C TYR A 69 14.41 6.27 7.56
N LEU A 70 15.30 5.38 8.00
CA LEU A 70 16.12 4.52 7.12
C LEU A 70 16.45 3.18 7.79
N GLU A 71 15.42 2.40 8.09
CA GLU A 71 15.56 1.03 8.65
C GLU A 71 15.39 -0.01 7.53
N ALA A 72 16.20 0.09 6.46
CA ALA A 72 16.24 -0.95 5.40
C ALA A 72 17.41 -1.93 5.59
N ALA A 73 18.43 -1.54 6.37
CA ALA A 73 19.59 -2.37 6.70
C ALA A 73 19.52 -2.95 8.12
N PHE A 74 19.01 -2.18 9.08
CA PHE A 74 18.72 -2.65 10.44
C PHE A 74 17.21 -2.83 10.56
N LEU A 75 16.77 -4.09 10.69
CA LEU A 75 15.37 -4.40 10.86
C LEU A 75 14.95 -4.19 12.32
N CYS A 76 13.69 -3.80 12.48
CA CYS A 76 13.04 -3.76 13.77
C CYS A 76 13.10 -5.11 14.47
N ASN A 77 13.50 -5.10 15.74
CA ASN A 77 13.57 -6.28 16.60
C ASN A 77 13.03 -5.94 18.00
N SER A 78 13.04 -6.91 18.91
CA SER A 78 12.50 -6.76 20.26
C SER A 78 13.16 -5.68 21.13
N ARG A 79 14.35 -5.19 20.74
CA ARG A 79 15.06 -4.09 21.42
C ARG A 79 14.88 -2.74 20.73
N SER A 80 14.23 -2.70 19.57
CA SER A 80 13.95 -1.45 18.88
C SER A 80 12.95 -0.63 19.67
N TRP A 81 13.15 0.68 19.70
CA TRP A 81 12.10 1.59 20.14
C TRP A 81 10.91 1.50 19.18
N VAL A 82 9.69 1.53 19.72
CA VAL A 82 8.44 1.54 18.96
C VAL A 82 7.59 2.67 19.50
N CYS A 83 6.93 3.40 18.61
CA CYS A 83 6.03 4.48 18.95
C CYS A 83 4.85 4.00 19.82
N ASN A 84 4.25 4.91 20.61
CA ASN A 84 3.14 4.56 21.52
C ASN A 84 1.84 4.19 20.78
N ASP A 85 1.63 4.72 19.58
CA ASP A 85 0.40 4.52 18.80
C ASP A 85 0.73 4.38 17.30
N ALA A 86 0.83 3.14 16.84
CA ALA A 86 1.11 2.83 15.44
C ALA A 86 -0.04 3.25 14.51
N SER A 87 -1.27 3.45 15.01
CA SER A 87 -2.43 3.82 14.18
C SER A 87 -2.34 5.24 13.61
N LYS A 88 -1.42 6.06 14.13
CA LYS A 88 -1.11 7.41 13.64
C LYS A 88 -0.10 7.43 12.49
N TYR A 89 0.52 6.29 12.19
CA TYR A 89 1.56 6.17 11.17
C TYR A 89 1.04 5.37 9.97
N VAL A 90 1.37 5.81 8.75
CA VAL A 90 1.09 5.00 7.54
C VAL A 90 1.99 3.76 7.50
N PHE A 91 3.24 3.89 7.95
CA PHE A 91 4.24 2.82 7.94
C PHE A 91 4.67 2.38 9.34
N PHE A 92 4.80 1.08 9.54
CA PHE A 92 5.36 0.52 10.78
C PHE A 92 6.88 0.69 10.78
N ASP A 93 7.54 0.37 9.67
CA ASP A 93 8.98 0.59 9.45
C ASP A 93 9.26 1.28 8.10
N SER A 94 10.46 1.15 7.55
CA SER A 94 10.84 1.84 6.31
C SER A 94 10.16 1.32 5.03
N ILE A 95 9.59 0.11 5.06
CA ILE A 95 9.00 -0.59 3.89
C ILE A 95 7.63 -1.24 4.18
N HIS A 96 7.30 -1.57 5.43
CA HIS A 96 6.05 -2.22 5.81
C HIS A 96 5.01 -1.21 6.32
N PRO A 97 3.77 -1.23 5.81
CA PRO A 97 2.63 -0.49 6.35
C PRO A 97 2.27 -0.89 7.80
N THR A 98 1.56 0.00 8.50
CA THR A 98 0.91 -0.36 9.78
C THR A 98 -0.33 -1.20 9.57
N GLU A 99 -0.81 -1.85 10.63
CA GLU A 99 -2.07 -2.60 10.62
C GLU A 99 -3.24 -1.76 10.08
N LYS A 100 -3.38 -0.51 10.51
CA LYS A 100 -4.44 0.40 10.02
C LYS A 100 -4.33 0.65 8.52
N THR A 101 -3.12 0.79 7.98
CA THR A 101 -2.91 0.94 6.54
C THR A 101 -3.26 -0.34 5.78
N TYR A 102 -2.88 -1.51 6.30
CA TYR A 102 -3.28 -2.80 5.73
C TYR A 102 -4.81 -2.98 5.75
N TYR A 103 -5.48 -2.61 6.84
CA TYR A 103 -6.93 -2.64 6.94
C TYR A 103 -7.60 -1.75 5.87
N ASN A 104 -7.17 -0.49 5.75
CA ASN A 104 -7.70 0.42 4.73
C ASN A 104 -7.43 -0.07 3.29
N LEU A 105 -6.27 -0.68 3.05
CA LEU A 105 -5.94 -1.29 1.77
C LEU A 105 -6.86 -2.48 1.47
N PHE A 106 -7.05 -3.39 2.43
CA PHE A 106 -7.97 -4.51 2.31
C PHE A 106 -9.39 -4.04 2.00
N MET A 107 -9.89 -3.03 2.73
CA MET A 107 -11.22 -2.46 2.48
C MET A 107 -11.35 -1.88 1.07
N THR A 108 -10.27 -1.31 0.52
CA THR A 108 -10.25 -0.82 -0.86
C THR A 108 -10.29 -1.96 -1.89
N LEU A 109 -9.62 -3.08 -1.62
CA LEU A 109 -9.57 -4.24 -2.50
C LEU A 109 -10.76 -5.20 -2.33
N ARG A 110 -11.56 -5.03 -1.29
CA ARG A 110 -12.68 -5.92 -0.96
C ARG A 110 -13.58 -6.26 -2.15
N PRO A 111 -14.01 -5.32 -3.02
CA PRO A 111 -14.84 -5.68 -4.17
C PRO A 111 -14.15 -6.63 -5.17
N ILE A 112 -12.83 -6.51 -5.33
CA ILE A 112 -12.04 -7.40 -6.19
C ILE A 112 -11.93 -8.79 -5.53
N LEU A 113 -11.70 -8.84 -4.23
CA LEU A 113 -11.61 -10.08 -3.47
C LEU A 113 -12.96 -10.82 -3.47
N ASP A 114 -14.06 -10.10 -3.24
CA ASP A 114 -15.41 -10.65 -3.28
C ASP A 114 -15.69 -11.25 -4.67
N TYR A 115 -15.30 -10.59 -5.76
CA TYR A 115 -15.42 -11.14 -7.12
C TYR A 115 -14.58 -12.42 -7.33
N LEU A 116 -13.35 -12.45 -6.80
CA LEU A 116 -12.49 -13.63 -6.93
C LEU A 116 -13.05 -14.84 -6.20
N PHE A 117 -13.55 -14.65 -4.99
CA PHE A 117 -14.01 -15.71 -4.09
C PHE A 117 -15.52 -16.00 -4.18
N GLN A 118 -16.23 -15.40 -5.14
CA GLN A 118 -17.58 -15.81 -5.49
C GLN A 118 -17.53 -17.18 -6.18
N ASP A 119 -18.06 -18.19 -5.50
CA ASP A 119 -18.41 -19.51 -6.06
C ASP A 119 -19.89 -19.52 -6.51
#